data_AF-A0A921B7X8-F1
#
_entry.id   AF-A0A921B7X8-F1
#
_cell.length_a   1.000
_cell.length_b   1.000
_cell.length_c   1.000
_cell.angle_alpha   90.00
_cell.angle_beta   90.00
_cell.angle_gamma   90.00
#
_symmetry.space_group_name_H-M   'P 1'
#
loop_
_entity.id
_entity.type
_entity.pdbx_description
1 polymer ?
#
loop_
_entity_poly.entity_id
_entity_poly.type
_entity_poly.pdbx_seq_one_letter_code
_entity_poly.pdbx_strand_id
1 'polypeptide(L)'
;MDNDDLPGARLIGLKKFADSYYSNPGFRQWSASGLAVVWAEENTRDSIFNAFRRKETYATSGNRIKLRFFAGEDLDDTSLSDEGLINNAYSKGVPMGGDLVGLKDSPEFLVWAVRDTRGAPLQRVQIIKGFAENAIGDPVGRPNERVYDVACSDGLEVDTVTHRCPDNGAKVNLSDCSISSNVGASELKTYWKDPDFDPTQKAFYYVRVLENPTCRWSTWDALRNGVEPRPDLHKTLQERAWSSPIWHTPEA
;
A
#
# COMPACT_ATOMS: atom_id res chain seq x y z
N MET A 1 -4.48 -9.57 -41.79
CA MET A 1 -5.91 -9.40 -42.09
C MET A 1 -6.62 -10.18 -41.02
N ASP A 2 -7.26 -9.54 -40.05
CA ASP A 2 -8.31 -8.56 -40.30
C ASP A 2 -8.13 -7.20 -39.62
N ASN A 3 -8.50 -6.17 -40.37
CA ASN A 3 -8.68 -4.78 -39.93
C ASN A 3 -9.73 -4.72 -38.82
N ASP A 4 -9.50 -3.95 -37.77
CA ASP A 4 -10.58 -3.25 -37.05
C ASP A 4 -10.10 -2.06 -36.19
N ASP A 5 -8.95 -1.46 -36.52
CA ASP A 5 -8.57 -0.14 -36.00
C ASP A 5 -9.19 0.95 -36.90
N LEU A 6 -10.44 1.32 -36.62
CA LEU A 6 -11.05 2.54 -37.16
C LEU A 6 -10.82 3.70 -36.17
N PRO A 7 -10.26 4.84 -36.62
CA PRO A 7 -10.04 5.99 -35.76
C PRO A 7 -11.35 6.78 -35.60
N GLY A 8 -11.74 7.03 -34.35
CA GLY A 8 -12.64 8.12 -34.00
C GLY A 8 -14.13 7.78 -33.84
N ALA A 9 -14.51 7.10 -32.76
CA ALA A 9 -15.71 7.36 -31.95
C ALA A 9 -15.77 6.32 -30.80
N ARG A 10 -15.93 6.78 -29.55
CA ARG A 10 -16.17 6.01 -28.30
C ARG A 10 -16.25 4.47 -28.48
N LEU A 11 -15.11 3.80 -28.35
CA LEU A 11 -14.98 2.34 -28.48
C LEU A 11 -15.84 1.60 -27.44
N ILE A 12 -16.98 1.04 -27.86
CA ILE A 12 -17.48 -0.19 -27.27
C ILE A 12 -16.69 -1.31 -27.95
N GLY A 13 -15.54 -1.68 -27.38
CA GLY A 13 -14.81 -2.85 -27.87
C GLY A 13 -15.71 -4.08 -27.78
N LEU A 14 -15.65 -5.00 -28.73
CA LEU A 14 -16.25 -6.33 -28.57
C LEU A 14 -15.15 -7.30 -28.19
N LYS A 15 -15.42 -8.20 -27.24
CA LYS A 15 -14.48 -9.27 -26.88
C LYS A 15 -15.15 -10.62 -27.04
N LYS A 16 -14.50 -11.51 -27.79
CA LYS A 16 -14.96 -12.88 -28.02
C LYS A 16 -14.62 -13.76 -26.82
N PHE A 17 -15.60 -14.51 -26.34
CA PHE A 17 -15.43 -15.54 -25.31
C PHE A 17 -16.20 -16.79 -25.71
N ALA A 18 -15.48 -17.91 -25.81
CA ALA A 18 -15.96 -19.12 -26.47
C ALA A 18 -16.59 -18.76 -27.84
N ASP A 19 -17.88 -19.03 -28.02
CA ASP A 19 -18.60 -18.83 -29.27
C ASP A 19 -19.42 -17.54 -29.33
N SER A 20 -19.27 -16.62 -28.36
CA SER A 20 -20.09 -15.41 -28.27
C SER A 20 -19.26 -14.13 -28.17
N TYR A 21 -19.79 -13.05 -28.74
CA TYR A 21 -19.21 -11.70 -28.65
C TYR A 21 -19.93 -10.89 -27.57
N TYR A 22 -19.16 -10.26 -26.69
CA TYR A 22 -19.69 -9.48 -25.58
C TYR A 22 -19.20 -8.02 -25.67
N SER A 23 -20.10 -7.07 -25.41
CA SER A 23 -19.78 -5.65 -25.23
C SER A 23 -18.73 -5.48 -24.14
N ASN A 24 -17.58 -4.88 -24.45
CA ASN A 24 -16.42 -4.58 -23.60
C ASN A 24 -16.37 -3.11 -23.18
N PRO A 25 -17.23 -2.70 -22.23
CA PRO A 25 -17.05 -1.41 -21.57
C PRO A 25 -15.71 -1.44 -20.83
N GLY A 26 -14.87 -0.41 -21.00
CA GLY A 26 -13.48 -0.38 -20.51
C GLY A 26 -13.28 -0.45 -18.98
N PHE A 27 -14.34 -0.54 -18.19
CA PHE A 27 -14.30 -0.45 -16.72
C PHE A 27 -14.81 -1.73 -16.02
N ARG A 28 -14.27 -2.92 -16.34
CA ARG A 28 -14.69 -4.20 -15.71
C ARG A 28 -13.78 -4.71 -14.57
N GLN A 29 -12.70 -4.00 -14.27
CA GLN A 29 -11.59 -4.54 -13.47
C GLN A 29 -11.55 -4.08 -12.01
N TRP A 30 -12.35 -3.09 -11.63
CA TRP A 30 -12.35 -2.56 -10.26
C TRP A 30 -12.85 -3.61 -9.26
N SER A 31 -12.08 -3.83 -8.19
CA SER A 31 -12.67 -4.23 -6.90
C SER A 31 -13.33 -2.98 -6.34
N ALA A 32 -14.66 -2.97 -6.23
CA ALA A 32 -15.40 -1.84 -5.69
C ALA A 32 -15.62 -2.06 -4.19
N SER A 33 -14.70 -1.63 -3.33
CA SER A 33 -14.94 -1.56 -1.87
C SER A 33 -13.86 -0.84 -1.04
N GLY A 34 -12.96 -0.07 -1.65
CA GLY A 34 -11.88 0.58 -0.89
C GLY A 34 -12.39 1.56 0.17
N LEU A 35 -11.76 1.58 1.34
CA LEU A 35 -12.09 2.52 2.41
C LEU A 35 -11.15 3.73 2.35
N ALA A 36 -11.70 4.92 2.58
CA ALA A 36 -10.92 6.07 2.98
C ALA A 36 -11.00 6.18 4.51
N VAL A 37 -9.85 6.20 5.17
CA VAL A 37 -9.75 6.23 6.63
C VAL A 37 -9.06 7.50 7.08
N VAL A 38 -9.54 8.04 8.19
CA VAL A 38 -9.03 9.24 8.83
C VAL A 38 -8.81 8.97 10.31
N TRP A 39 -7.67 9.38 10.85
CA TRP A 39 -7.43 9.31 12.28
C TRP A 39 -7.81 10.62 12.95
N ALA A 40 -8.96 10.62 13.61
CA ALA A 40 -9.45 11.71 14.43
C ALA A 40 -9.31 11.37 15.93
N GLU A 41 -9.14 12.39 16.77
CA GLU A 41 -9.09 12.22 18.23
C GLU A 41 -10.46 11.86 18.80
N GLU A 42 -11.53 12.34 18.14
CA GLU A 42 -12.91 12.15 18.56
C GLU A 42 -13.82 11.94 17.34
N ASN A 43 -14.97 11.29 17.55
CA ASN A 43 -16.01 11.14 16.53
C ASN A 43 -16.92 12.38 16.45
N THR A 44 -16.31 13.55 16.27
CA THR A 44 -16.99 14.83 16.07
C THR A 44 -16.64 15.38 14.70
N ARG A 45 -17.55 16.18 14.12
CA ARG A 45 -17.33 16.80 12.81
C ARG A 45 -16.03 17.60 12.80
N ASP A 46 -15.78 18.40 13.82
CA ASP A 46 -14.60 19.26 13.87
C ASP A 46 -13.30 18.45 13.96
N SER A 47 -13.25 17.41 14.81
CA SER A 47 -12.08 16.53 14.93
C SER A 47 -11.77 15.81 13.61
N ILE A 48 -12.81 15.32 12.92
CA ILE A 48 -12.68 14.67 11.60
C ILE A 48 -12.19 15.66 10.53
N PHE A 49 -12.75 16.87 10.47
CA PHE A 49 -12.31 17.87 9.50
C PHE A 49 -10.88 18.36 9.78
N ASN A 50 -10.49 18.48 11.05
CA ASN A 50 -9.12 18.78 11.43
C ASN A 50 -8.17 17.66 11.01
N ALA A 51 -8.59 16.40 11.11
CA ALA A 51 -7.83 15.25 10.64
C ALA A 51 -7.61 15.25 9.12
N PHE A 52 -8.63 15.62 8.34
CA PHE A 52 -8.47 15.82 6.91
C PHE A 52 -7.50 16.97 6.58
N ARG A 53 -7.54 18.08 7.32
CA ARG A 53 -6.62 19.22 7.10
C ARG A 53 -5.16 18.86 7.36
N ARG A 54 -4.88 18.07 8.41
CA ARG A 54 -3.53 17.55 8.69
C ARG A 54 -3.13 16.36 7.80
N LYS A 55 -4.03 15.90 6.92
CA LYS A 55 -3.80 14.79 5.97
C LYS A 55 -3.47 13.46 6.65
N GLU A 56 -3.90 13.26 7.90
CA GLU A 56 -3.65 12.02 8.64
C GLU A 56 -4.65 10.94 8.22
N THR A 57 -4.49 10.50 6.98
CA THR A 57 -5.41 9.63 6.26
C THR A 57 -4.68 8.50 5.56
N TYR A 58 -5.43 7.44 5.23
CA TYR A 58 -4.96 6.35 4.39
C TYR A 58 -6.14 5.72 3.66
N ALA A 59 -5.84 4.95 2.61
CA ALA A 59 -6.86 4.22 1.86
C ALA A 59 -6.59 2.72 1.88
N THR A 60 -7.62 1.90 1.70
CA THR A 60 -7.50 0.47 1.48
C THR A 60 -8.14 0.06 0.15
N SER A 61 -7.74 -1.07 -0.43
CA SER A 61 -8.36 -1.57 -1.66
C SER A 61 -9.68 -2.33 -1.44
N GLY A 62 -10.00 -2.72 -0.20
CA GLY A 62 -11.26 -3.39 0.11
C GLY A 62 -11.44 -3.83 1.56
N ASN A 63 -10.36 -4.21 2.24
CA ASN A 63 -10.36 -4.69 3.62
C ASN A 63 -10.20 -3.55 4.64
N ARG A 64 -10.39 -3.87 5.92
CA ARG A 64 -10.24 -2.93 7.06
C ARG A 64 -8.86 -3.04 7.73
N ILE A 65 -7.78 -3.09 6.93
CA ILE A 65 -6.42 -2.94 7.48
C ILE A 65 -6.34 -1.61 8.24
N LYS A 66 -5.75 -1.63 9.43
CA LYS A 66 -5.42 -0.40 10.16
C LYS A 66 -3.96 -0.06 9.93
N LEU A 67 -3.68 1.21 9.65
CA LEU A 67 -2.33 1.70 9.38
C LEU A 67 -2.06 2.98 10.14
N ARG A 68 -0.92 3.00 10.84
CA ARG A 68 -0.26 4.19 11.41
C ARG A 68 1.12 4.31 10.79
N PHE A 69 1.52 5.53 10.48
CA PHE A 69 2.82 5.84 9.92
C PHE A 69 3.29 7.19 10.46
N PHE A 70 4.52 7.22 10.98
CA PHE A 70 5.15 8.40 11.54
C PHE A 70 6.59 8.49 11.05
N ALA A 71 7.12 9.71 11.05
CA ALA A 71 8.54 9.95 10.82
C ALA A 71 9.07 11.04 11.74
N GLY A 72 10.31 10.94 12.18
CA GLY A 72 10.95 11.91 13.06
C GLY A 72 12.39 11.56 13.36
N GLU A 73 13.03 12.38 14.19
CA GLU A 73 14.33 12.07 14.80
C GLU A 73 14.08 11.27 16.10
N ASP A 74 14.91 10.28 16.38
CA ASP A 74 14.91 9.51 17.63
C ASP A 74 13.54 8.88 18.02
N LEU A 75 12.82 8.32 17.05
CA LEU A 75 11.58 7.57 17.27
C LEU A 75 11.83 6.16 17.83
N ASP A 76 12.97 5.54 17.52
CA ASP A 76 13.34 4.17 17.86
C ASP A 76 13.83 3.99 19.31
N ASP A 77 14.02 5.10 20.03
CA ASP A 77 14.21 5.14 21.48
C ASP A 77 13.07 4.45 22.27
N THR A 78 11.87 4.38 21.68
CA THR A 78 10.70 3.76 22.32
C THR A 78 10.55 2.32 21.83
N SER A 79 10.38 1.37 22.74
CA SER A 79 10.15 -0.03 22.35
C SER A 79 8.86 -0.16 21.53
N LEU A 80 8.88 -1.00 20.50
CA LEU A 80 7.68 -1.34 19.71
C LEU A 80 6.56 -2.01 20.55
N SER A 81 6.92 -2.59 21.71
CA SER A 81 5.98 -3.18 22.66
C SER A 81 5.43 -2.19 23.70
N ASP A 82 5.87 -0.93 23.69
CA ASP A 82 5.44 0.09 24.65
C ASP A 82 3.98 0.52 24.43
N GLU A 83 3.19 0.64 25.50
CA GLU A 83 1.80 1.09 25.44
C GLU A 83 1.68 2.57 25.03
N GLY A 84 2.69 3.37 25.37
CA GLY A 84 2.83 4.78 25.04
C GLY A 84 3.44 5.06 23.66
N LEU A 85 3.73 4.02 22.85
CA LEU A 85 4.38 4.14 21.54
C LEU A 85 3.77 5.23 20.65
N ILE A 86 2.45 5.27 20.53
CA ILE A 86 1.76 6.25 19.67
C ILE A 86 1.85 7.66 20.25
N ASN A 87 1.69 7.81 21.56
CA ASN A 87 1.80 9.12 22.21
C ASN A 87 3.22 9.68 22.05
N ASN A 88 4.23 8.81 22.19
CA ASN A 88 5.61 9.18 21.96
C ASN A 88 5.85 9.59 20.49
N ALA A 89 5.35 8.81 19.53
CA ALA A 89 5.46 9.11 18.11
C ALA A 89 4.81 10.45 17.73
N TYR A 90 3.66 10.80 18.30
CA TYR A 90 3.05 12.13 18.12
C TYR A 90 3.87 13.26 18.77
N SER A 91 4.59 12.98 19.86
CA SER A 91 5.39 13.99 20.55
C SER A 91 6.74 14.26 19.90
N LYS A 92 7.32 13.26 19.24
CA LYS A 92 8.66 13.31 18.66
C LYS A 92 8.69 13.45 17.14
N GLY A 93 7.61 13.08 16.45
CA GLY A 93 7.59 13.03 14.99
C GLY A 93 6.32 13.61 14.37
N VAL A 94 6.27 13.54 13.05
CA VAL A 94 5.10 13.89 12.25
C VAL A 94 4.35 12.63 11.83
N PRO A 95 3.01 12.59 11.91
CA PRO A 95 2.24 11.50 11.35
C PRO A 95 2.20 11.59 9.82
N MET A 96 1.73 10.51 9.18
CA MET A 96 1.40 10.51 7.76
C MET A 96 0.59 11.72 7.35
N GLY A 97 0.95 12.32 6.20
CA GLY A 97 0.41 13.59 5.76
C GLY A 97 1.23 14.80 6.20
N GLY A 98 2.15 14.65 7.15
CA GLY A 98 3.05 15.71 7.62
C GLY A 98 4.22 16.01 6.70
N ASP A 99 5.05 16.95 7.14
CA ASP A 99 6.20 17.47 6.42
C ASP A 99 7.41 17.52 7.37
N LEU A 100 8.52 16.91 6.96
CA LEU A 100 9.85 16.99 7.60
C LEU A 100 10.64 18.08 6.89
N VAL A 101 11.30 18.95 7.66
CA VAL A 101 12.01 20.11 7.11
C VAL A 101 13.42 20.16 7.67
N GLY A 102 14.41 20.32 6.79
CA GLY A 102 15.79 20.60 7.18
C GLY A 102 16.51 19.45 7.89
N LEU A 103 16.09 18.21 7.66
CA LEU A 103 16.78 17.05 8.20
C LEU A 103 18.18 16.92 7.61
N LYS A 104 19.15 16.64 8.48
CA LYS A 104 20.55 16.38 8.09
C LYS A 104 20.83 14.90 7.91
N ASP A 105 20.21 14.08 8.75
CA ASP A 105 20.32 12.63 8.76
C ASP A 105 18.98 11.98 8.38
N SER A 106 19.05 10.70 8.03
CA SER A 106 17.87 9.92 7.65
C SER A 106 16.86 9.86 8.80
N PRO A 107 15.60 10.27 8.59
CA PRO A 107 14.58 10.16 9.62
C PRO A 107 14.29 8.69 9.92
N GLU A 108 13.82 8.47 11.14
CA GLU A 108 13.26 7.21 11.54
C GLU A 108 11.79 7.14 11.18
N PHE A 109 11.40 6.04 10.58
CA PHE A 109 10.04 5.77 10.17
C PHE A 109 9.44 4.69 11.07
N LEU A 110 8.40 5.03 11.82
CA LEU A 110 7.59 4.06 12.54
C LEU A 110 6.41 3.64 11.68
N VAL A 111 6.30 2.36 11.39
CA VAL A 111 5.11 1.79 10.74
C VAL A 111 4.43 0.81 11.68
N TRP A 112 3.11 0.91 11.79
CA TRP A 112 2.28 -0.06 12.51
C TRP A 112 1.03 -0.39 11.70
N ALA A 113 0.96 -1.64 11.25
CA ALA A 113 -0.14 -2.20 10.50
C ALA A 113 -0.80 -3.36 11.24
N VAL A 114 -2.13 -3.41 11.21
CA VAL A 114 -2.93 -4.50 11.79
C VAL A 114 -3.91 -4.99 10.73
N ARG A 115 -4.01 -6.31 10.55
CA ARG A 115 -4.92 -6.93 9.58
C ARG A 115 -6.38 -6.60 9.84
N ASP A 116 -7.22 -6.78 8.83
CA ASP A 116 -8.65 -6.93 9.07
C ASP A 116 -8.91 -8.27 9.79
N THR A 117 -9.69 -8.22 10.88
CA THR A 117 -10.19 -9.40 11.61
C THR A 117 -10.88 -10.43 10.72
N ARG A 118 -11.46 -10.00 9.59
CA ARG A 118 -12.10 -10.87 8.60
C ARG A 118 -11.35 -10.96 7.26
N GLY A 119 -10.22 -10.27 7.14
CA GLY A 119 -9.35 -10.29 5.96
C GLY A 119 -8.29 -11.39 6.02
N ALA A 120 -7.36 -11.42 5.07
CA ALA A 120 -6.23 -12.33 5.13
C ALA A 120 -5.14 -11.80 6.09
N PRO A 121 -4.23 -12.65 6.58
CA PRO A 121 -3.06 -12.18 7.32
C PRO A 121 -2.19 -11.22 6.49
N LEU A 122 -1.48 -10.29 7.15
CA LEU A 122 -0.50 -9.42 6.51
C LEU A 122 0.70 -10.22 6.01
N GLN A 123 1.16 -9.94 4.79
CA GLN A 123 2.36 -10.53 4.20
C GLN A 123 3.59 -9.66 4.44
N ARG A 124 3.47 -8.35 4.16
CA ARG A 124 4.58 -7.41 4.31
C ARG A 124 4.12 -5.96 4.37
N VAL A 125 5.02 -5.11 4.84
CA VAL A 125 4.93 -3.65 4.80
C VAL A 125 6.02 -3.13 3.88
N GLN A 126 5.68 -2.14 3.06
CA GLN A 126 6.61 -1.45 2.18
C GLN A 126 6.60 0.05 2.48
N ILE A 127 7.76 0.70 2.38
CA ILE A 127 7.87 2.15 2.26
C ILE A 127 8.25 2.46 0.82
N ILE A 128 7.47 3.34 0.19
CA ILE A 128 7.73 3.82 -1.17
C ILE A 128 8.25 5.25 -1.05
N LYS A 129 9.48 5.44 -1.51
CA LYS A 129 10.13 6.74 -1.62
C LYS A 129 9.93 7.27 -3.04
N GLY A 130 9.27 8.40 -3.19
CA GLY A 130 9.29 9.18 -4.43
C GLY A 130 10.23 10.37 -4.27
N PHE A 131 11.04 10.66 -5.29
CA PHE A 131 12.01 11.75 -5.24
C PHE A 131 12.29 12.32 -6.62
N ALA A 132 12.81 13.55 -6.67
CA ALA A 132 13.26 14.16 -7.92
C ALA A 132 14.79 14.11 -8.00
N GLU A 133 15.32 13.58 -9.10
CA GLU A 133 16.76 13.70 -9.39
C GLU A 133 17.02 14.93 -10.24
N ASN A 134 17.97 15.75 -9.81
CA ASN A 134 18.50 16.85 -10.62
C ASN A 134 19.44 16.25 -11.67
N ALA A 135 18.98 16.12 -12.92
CA ALA A 135 19.85 15.74 -14.02
C ALA A 135 20.61 16.98 -14.54
N ILE A 136 21.89 16.83 -14.87
CA ILE A 136 22.67 17.91 -15.51
C ILE A 136 21.97 18.29 -16.82
N GLY A 137 21.45 19.53 -16.88
CA GLY A 137 20.73 20.06 -18.04
C GLY A 137 19.20 19.92 -18.01
N ASP A 138 18.61 19.40 -16.94
CA ASP A 138 17.15 19.34 -16.76
C ASP A 138 16.70 20.21 -15.56
N PRO A 139 16.11 21.40 -15.79
CA PRO A 139 15.71 22.30 -14.72
C PRO A 139 14.47 21.82 -13.93
N VAL A 140 13.79 20.76 -14.38
CA VAL A 140 12.51 20.30 -13.80
C VAL A 140 12.71 19.10 -12.86
N GLY A 141 13.84 18.39 -12.97
CA GLY A 141 14.13 17.17 -12.22
C GLY A 141 13.27 15.98 -12.65
N ARG A 142 13.84 14.78 -12.72
CA ARG A 142 13.10 13.57 -13.14
C ARG A 142 12.49 12.88 -11.93
N PRO A 143 11.18 12.52 -11.96
CA PRO A 143 10.57 11.77 -10.88
C PRO A 143 11.10 10.34 -10.89
N ASN A 144 11.50 9.86 -9.72
CA ASN A 144 11.96 8.51 -9.47
C ASN A 144 11.20 7.93 -8.28
N GLU A 145 11.07 6.60 -8.28
CA GLU A 145 10.48 5.86 -7.17
C GLU A 145 11.37 4.69 -6.77
N ARG A 146 11.51 4.46 -5.47
CA ARG A 146 12.11 3.26 -4.90
C ARG A 146 11.14 2.62 -3.90
N VAL A 147 11.13 1.30 -3.88
CA VAL A 147 10.26 0.49 -3.02
C VAL A 147 11.14 -0.33 -2.09
N TYR A 148 10.96 -0.14 -0.79
CA TYR A 148 11.63 -0.92 0.24
C TYR A 148 10.60 -1.76 0.97
N ASP A 149 10.78 -3.07 1.01
CA ASP A 149 10.09 -3.90 1.98
C ASP A 149 10.76 -3.66 3.34
N VAL A 150 9.98 -3.33 4.37
CA VAL A 150 10.51 -2.88 5.69
C VAL A 150 10.09 -3.78 6.85
N ALA A 151 9.09 -4.63 6.63
CA ALA A 151 8.71 -5.71 7.53
C ALA A 151 8.12 -6.87 6.72
N CYS A 152 8.57 -8.09 7.01
CA CYS A 152 8.05 -9.31 6.42
C CYS A 152 7.33 -10.14 7.50
N SER A 153 6.30 -10.87 7.11
CA SER A 153 5.67 -11.85 8.00
C SER A 153 6.55 -13.09 8.18
N ASP A 154 6.14 -13.97 9.11
CA ASP A 154 6.69 -15.33 9.26
C ASP A 154 8.17 -15.38 9.67
N GLY A 155 8.70 -14.30 10.26
CA GLY A 155 10.11 -14.20 10.66
C GLY A 155 11.08 -14.13 9.47
N LEU A 156 10.57 -13.89 8.27
CA LEU A 156 11.40 -13.64 7.10
C LEU A 156 12.13 -12.31 7.24
N GLU A 157 13.34 -12.25 6.71
CA GLU A 157 14.16 -11.04 6.70
C GLU A 157 14.16 -10.41 5.30
N VAL A 158 14.23 -9.08 5.27
CA VAL A 158 14.36 -8.32 4.04
C VAL A 158 15.74 -8.56 3.47
N ASP A 159 15.82 -8.92 2.19
CA ASP A 159 17.09 -8.99 1.47
C ASP A 159 17.68 -7.58 1.35
N THR A 160 18.89 -7.37 1.87
CA THR A 160 19.53 -6.05 1.94
C THR A 160 19.99 -5.50 0.59
N VAL A 161 20.09 -6.34 -0.44
CA VAL A 161 20.51 -5.96 -1.78
C VAL A 161 19.31 -5.61 -2.65
N THR A 162 18.26 -6.41 -2.59
CA THR A 162 17.04 -6.20 -3.38
C THR A 162 16.00 -5.35 -2.67
N HIS A 163 16.13 -5.18 -1.35
CA HIS A 163 15.16 -4.57 -0.45
C HIS A 163 13.79 -5.24 -0.49
N ARG A 164 13.74 -6.56 -0.74
CA ARG A 164 12.49 -7.33 -0.87
C ARG A 164 12.38 -8.43 0.17
N CYS A 165 11.17 -8.66 0.65
CA CYS A 165 10.82 -9.86 1.39
C CYS A 165 10.80 -11.07 0.45
N PRO A 166 11.30 -12.24 0.90
CA PRO A 166 11.04 -13.52 0.25
C PRO A 166 9.54 -13.84 0.14
N ASP A 167 9.20 -14.82 -0.70
CA ASP A 167 7.84 -15.39 -0.71
C ASP A 167 7.60 -16.14 0.61
N ASN A 168 6.53 -15.79 1.34
CA ASN A 168 6.12 -16.49 2.55
C ASN A 168 5.34 -17.78 2.28
N GLY A 169 5.13 -18.13 1.01
CA GLY A 169 4.50 -19.37 0.61
C GLY A 169 2.97 -19.37 0.76
N ALA A 170 2.34 -18.22 1.03
CA ALA A 170 0.88 -18.13 1.10
C ALA A 170 0.22 -18.51 -0.22
N LYS A 171 -0.79 -19.40 -0.16
CA LYS A 171 -1.54 -19.89 -1.32
C LYS A 171 -3.05 -19.68 -1.13
N VAL A 172 -3.75 -19.71 -2.26
CA VAL A 172 -5.21 -19.74 -2.34
C VAL A 172 -5.61 -21.04 -3.02
N ASN A 173 -6.47 -21.83 -2.39
CA ASN A 173 -7.12 -22.94 -3.04
C ASN A 173 -8.19 -22.42 -3.98
N LEU A 174 -8.04 -22.64 -5.28
CA LEU A 174 -8.95 -22.10 -6.30
C LEU A 174 -10.26 -22.90 -6.44
N SER A 175 -10.38 -24.07 -5.80
CA SER A 175 -11.64 -24.85 -5.82
C SER A 175 -12.67 -24.39 -4.79
N ASP A 176 -12.22 -23.80 -3.67
CA ASP A 176 -13.08 -23.37 -2.57
C ASP A 176 -12.76 -21.96 -2.02
N CYS A 177 -11.74 -21.30 -2.58
CA CYS A 177 -11.25 -20.00 -2.15
C CYS A 177 -10.70 -19.92 -0.71
N SER A 178 -10.40 -21.06 -0.08
CA SER A 178 -9.65 -21.10 1.18
C SER A 178 -8.21 -20.61 1.00
N ILE A 179 -7.65 -20.02 2.05
CA ILE A 179 -6.28 -19.50 2.07
C ILE A 179 -5.43 -20.26 3.10
N SER A 180 -4.11 -20.23 2.95
CA SER A 180 -3.19 -20.82 3.92
C SER A 180 -3.47 -20.31 5.35
N SER A 181 -3.56 -21.22 6.32
CA SER A 181 -3.94 -20.91 7.70
C SER A 181 -2.77 -20.60 8.63
N ASN A 182 -1.54 -20.90 8.21
CA ASN A 182 -0.35 -20.93 9.08
C ASN A 182 0.75 -19.94 8.66
N VAL A 183 0.48 -19.04 7.71
CA VAL A 183 1.44 -18.03 7.24
C VAL A 183 0.82 -16.64 7.20
N GLY A 184 1.65 -15.63 7.35
CA GLY A 184 1.30 -14.23 7.50
C GLY A 184 1.15 -13.79 8.96
N ALA A 185 1.04 -12.48 9.17
CA ALA A 185 1.01 -11.86 10.49
C ALA A 185 -0.34 -11.17 10.79
N SER A 186 -0.74 -11.12 12.06
CA SER A 186 -1.89 -10.31 12.49
C SER A 186 -1.52 -8.84 12.68
N GLU A 187 -0.26 -8.57 13.01
CA GLU A 187 0.30 -7.25 13.23
C GLU A 187 1.71 -7.23 12.63
N LEU A 188 2.06 -6.14 11.95
CA LEU A 188 3.42 -5.83 11.53
C LEU A 188 3.76 -4.43 12.05
N LYS A 189 4.82 -4.36 12.84
CA LYS A 189 5.27 -3.13 13.49
C LYS A 189 6.79 -3.06 13.38
N THR A 190 7.33 -1.94 12.91
CA THR A 190 8.77 -1.80 12.68
C THR A 190 9.23 -0.34 12.71
N TYR A 191 10.51 -0.15 13.01
CA TYR A 191 11.25 1.06 12.68
C TYR A 191 12.08 0.83 11.42
N TRP A 192 12.23 1.86 10.61
CA TRP A 192 13.06 1.80 9.40
C TRP A 192 13.73 3.15 9.15
N LYS A 193 14.96 3.13 8.63
CA LYS A 193 15.69 4.31 8.15
C LYS A 193 15.94 4.14 6.65
N ASP A 194 15.85 5.23 5.91
CA ASP A 194 16.17 5.23 4.48
C ASP A 194 17.70 5.10 4.29
N PRO A 195 18.20 3.97 3.73
CA PRO A 195 19.63 3.76 3.54
C PRO A 195 20.20 4.65 2.43
N ASP A 196 19.35 5.16 1.53
CA ASP A 196 19.71 6.03 0.42
C ASP A 196 19.23 7.47 0.67
N PHE A 197 19.13 7.88 1.94
CA PHE A 197 18.68 9.22 2.29
C PHE A 197 19.65 10.29 1.80
N ASP A 198 19.11 11.31 1.15
CA ASP A 198 19.84 12.50 0.73
C ASP A 198 19.14 13.74 1.35
N PRO A 199 19.77 14.44 2.31
CA PRO A 199 19.16 15.60 2.96
C PRO A 199 18.89 16.75 1.99
N THR A 200 19.60 16.80 0.85
CA THR A 200 19.49 17.87 -0.16
C THR A 200 18.39 17.59 -1.19
N GLN A 201 17.81 16.40 -1.16
CA GLN A 201 16.81 15.97 -2.13
C GLN A 201 15.39 16.16 -1.60
N LYS A 202 14.50 16.72 -2.42
CA LYS A 202 13.07 16.68 -2.15
C LYS A 202 12.55 15.26 -2.37
N ALA A 203 11.96 14.69 -1.33
CA ALA A 203 11.41 13.34 -1.36
C ALA A 203 10.06 13.29 -0.64
N PHE A 204 9.31 12.23 -0.89
CA PHE A 204 8.14 11.86 -0.09
C PHE A 204 8.12 10.36 0.14
N TYR A 205 7.57 9.95 1.27
CA TYR A 205 7.50 8.57 1.70
C TYR A 205 6.05 8.21 1.99
N TYR A 206 5.55 7.11 1.44
CA TYR A 206 4.27 6.55 1.85
C TYR A 206 4.38 5.06 2.09
N VAL A 207 3.55 4.54 2.99
CA VAL A 207 3.51 3.11 3.31
C VAL A 207 2.53 2.41 2.38
N ARG A 208 2.91 1.21 1.94
CA ARG A 208 2.01 0.22 1.33
C ARG A 208 2.05 -1.08 2.12
N VAL A 209 0.93 -1.45 2.72
CA VAL A 209 0.75 -2.76 3.38
C VAL A 209 0.18 -3.73 2.37
N LEU A 210 0.63 -4.99 2.38
CA LEU A 210 0.06 -6.07 1.59
C LEU A 210 -0.38 -7.23 2.46
N GLU A 211 -1.59 -7.72 2.22
CA GLU A 211 -2.07 -9.00 2.75
C GLU A 211 -1.64 -10.19 1.88
N ASN A 212 -1.69 -11.38 2.46
CA ASN A 212 -1.64 -12.63 1.73
C ASN A 212 -2.73 -12.68 0.64
N PRO A 213 -2.48 -13.39 -0.47
CA PRO A 213 -3.42 -13.43 -1.58
C PRO A 213 -4.75 -14.07 -1.17
N THR A 214 -5.83 -13.58 -1.78
CA THR A 214 -7.19 -14.13 -1.65
C THR A 214 -7.83 -14.31 -3.03
N CYS A 215 -8.93 -15.04 -3.10
CA CYS A 215 -9.73 -15.09 -4.32
C CYS A 215 -10.29 -13.71 -4.67
N ARG A 216 -10.24 -13.35 -5.95
CA ARG A 216 -11.01 -12.22 -6.49
C ARG A 216 -12.50 -12.53 -6.42
N TRP A 217 -13.35 -11.50 -6.30
CA TRP A 217 -14.81 -11.66 -6.29
C TRP A 217 -15.35 -12.44 -7.50
N SER A 218 -14.72 -12.31 -8.67
CA SER A 218 -15.11 -13.04 -9.88
C SER A 218 -14.83 -14.54 -9.79
N THR A 219 -13.84 -14.95 -9.00
CA THR A 219 -13.56 -16.36 -8.73
C THR A 219 -14.60 -16.93 -7.77
N TRP A 220 -14.95 -16.17 -6.72
CA TRP A 220 -16.07 -16.51 -5.83
C TRP A 220 -17.39 -16.69 -6.58
N ASP A 221 -17.69 -15.80 -7.52
CA ASP A 221 -18.92 -15.86 -8.31
C ASP A 221 -18.92 -17.06 -9.27
N ALA A 222 -17.79 -17.34 -9.93
CA ALA A 222 -17.65 -18.51 -10.79
C ALA A 222 -17.89 -19.83 -10.02
N LEU A 223 -17.23 -19.98 -8.85
CA LEU A 223 -17.41 -21.15 -7.98
C LEU A 223 -18.87 -21.29 -7.50
N ARG A 224 -19.51 -20.19 -7.08
CA ARG A 224 -20.91 -20.20 -6.64
C ARG A 224 -21.87 -20.65 -7.74
N ASN A 225 -21.59 -20.27 -8.99
CA ASN A 225 -22.42 -20.62 -10.14
C ASN A 225 -22.02 -21.97 -10.79
N GLY A 226 -21.00 -22.66 -10.26
CA GLY A 226 -20.52 -23.93 -10.81
C GLY A 226 -19.91 -23.82 -12.21
N VAL A 227 -19.33 -22.66 -12.53
CA VAL A 227 -18.67 -22.39 -13.82
C VAL A 227 -17.18 -22.13 -13.61
N GLU A 228 -16.39 -22.36 -14.66
CA GLU A 228 -14.95 -22.07 -14.61
C GLU A 228 -14.68 -20.56 -14.51
N PRO A 229 -13.73 -20.13 -13.65
CA PRO A 229 -13.27 -18.75 -13.63
C PRO A 229 -12.77 -18.32 -15.00
N ARG A 230 -13.16 -17.11 -15.41
CA ARG A 230 -12.79 -16.59 -16.72
C ARG A 230 -11.26 -16.54 -16.89
N PRO A 231 -10.73 -17.06 -18.01
CA PRO A 231 -9.28 -17.19 -18.21
C PRO A 231 -8.58 -15.84 -18.42
N ASP A 232 -9.32 -14.79 -18.78
CA ASP A 232 -8.78 -13.45 -19.01
C ASP A 232 -8.76 -12.56 -17.76
N LEU A 233 -9.17 -13.09 -16.61
CA LEU A 233 -9.15 -12.40 -15.33
C LEU A 233 -8.18 -13.08 -14.37
N HIS A 234 -7.50 -12.29 -13.54
CA HIS A 234 -6.76 -12.83 -12.41
C HIS A 234 -7.72 -13.55 -11.45
N LYS A 235 -7.35 -14.77 -11.07
CA LYS A 235 -8.13 -15.61 -10.14
C LYS A 235 -7.98 -15.16 -8.68
N THR A 236 -6.86 -14.53 -8.36
CA THR A 236 -6.53 -14.03 -7.03
C THR A 236 -6.21 -12.53 -7.09
N LEU A 237 -6.21 -11.91 -5.91
CA LEU A 237 -5.73 -10.55 -5.70
C LEU A 237 -4.97 -10.48 -4.36
N GLN A 238 -4.29 -9.37 -4.15
CA GLN A 238 -3.76 -9.00 -2.84
C GLN A 238 -4.36 -7.67 -2.45
N GLU A 239 -5.06 -7.64 -1.32
CA GLU A 239 -5.57 -6.40 -0.75
C GLU A 239 -4.43 -5.60 -0.10
N ARG A 240 -4.61 -4.29 -0.05
CA ARG A 240 -3.57 -3.31 0.27
C ARG A 240 -4.13 -2.16 1.10
N ALA A 241 -3.24 -1.52 1.84
CA ALA A 241 -3.46 -0.19 2.42
C ALA A 241 -2.34 0.77 2.00
N TRP A 242 -2.67 2.04 1.79
CA TRP A 242 -1.73 3.10 1.40
C TRP A 242 -1.90 4.33 2.29
N SER A 243 -0.82 4.77 2.95
CA SER A 243 -0.86 6.01 3.74
C SER A 243 -0.85 7.25 2.85
N SER A 244 -1.30 8.38 3.41
CA SER A 244 -0.85 9.69 2.93
C SER A 244 0.68 9.80 3.03
N PRO A 245 1.33 10.56 2.14
CA PRO A 245 2.78 10.71 2.16
C PRO A 245 3.22 11.60 3.33
N ILE A 246 4.41 11.30 3.86
CA ILE A 246 5.22 12.26 4.64
C ILE A 246 6.23 12.87 3.66
N TRP A 247 6.30 14.19 3.60
CA TRP A 247 7.24 14.89 2.72
C TRP A 247 8.54 15.18 3.45
N HIS A 248 9.66 15.16 2.72
CA HIS A 248 10.94 15.69 3.15
C HIS A 248 11.29 16.90 2.28
N THR A 249 11.51 18.04 2.93
CA THR A 249 11.95 19.28 2.31
C THR A 249 13.34 19.66 2.84
N PRO A 250 14.35 19.75 1.97
CA PRO A 250 15.69 20.22 2.34
C PRO A 250 15.70 21.60 2.98
N GLU A 251 16.73 21.90 3.77
CA GLU A 251 16.98 23.26 4.25
C GLU A 251 17.29 24.20 3.07
N ALA A 252 16.87 25.46 3.18
CA ALA A 252 16.95 26.46 2.11
C ALA A 252 18.37 27.02 1.89
#